data_AF-A0A8T4PBT8-F1
#
_entry.id   AF-A0A8T4PBT8-F1
#
_cell.length_a   1.000
_cell.length_b   1.000
_cell.length_c   1.000
_cell.angle_alpha   90.00
_cell.angle_beta   90.00
_cell.angle_gamma   90.00
#
_symmetry.space_group_name_H-M   'P 1'
#
loop_
_entity.id
_entity.type
_entity.pdbx_description
1 polymer ?
#
loop_
_entity_poly.entity_id
_entity_poly.type
_entity_poly.pdbx_seq_one_letter_code
_entity_poly.pdbx_strand_id
1 'polypeptide(L)' 'MKKKASELKKGDKVKILDKIWIVDSIELSNIGKQGVKKCRLELSSETGKMPIIRPADYPFETIN' A
#
# COMPACT_ATOMS: atom_id res chain seq x y z
N MET A 1 -7.78 10.80 3.91
CA MET A 1 -6.50 11.39 4.36
C MET A 1 -5.38 10.82 3.51
N LYS A 2 -4.22 11.46 3.38
CA LYS A 2 -3.08 10.86 2.66
C LYS A 2 -2.13 10.21 3.67
N LYS A 3 -1.91 8.89 3.58
CA LYS A 3 -0.85 8.18 4.33
C LYS A 3 0.23 7.72 3.38
N LYS A 4 1.47 7.59 3.84
CA LYS A 4 2.55 7.00 3.06
C LYS A 4 2.40 5.48 2.98
N ALA A 5 2.96 4.87 1.95
CA ALA A 5 2.98 3.41 1.80
C ALA A 5 3.57 2.68 3.01
N SER A 6 4.56 3.27 3.68
CA SER A 6 5.17 2.73 4.91
C SER A 6 4.32 2.91 6.17
N GLU A 7 3.32 3.77 6.15
CA GLU A 7 2.45 4.08 7.29
C GLU A 7 1.14 3.29 7.26
N LEU A 8 0.86 2.62 6.13
CA LEU A 8 -0.29 1.72 6.01
C LEU A 8 -0.15 0.55 6.97
N LYS A 9 -1.29 0.05 7.43
CA LYS A 9 -1.38 -1.16 8.25
C LYS A 9 -2.41 -2.12 7.65
N LYS A 10 -2.28 -3.40 8.00
CA LYS A 10 -3.30 -4.41 7.68
C LYS A 10 -4.67 -3.94 8.20
N GLY A 11 -5.67 -3.98 7.34
CA GLY A 11 -7.03 -3.50 7.61
C GLY A 11 -7.28 -2.04 7.24
N ASP A 12 -6.25 -1.24 6.92
CA ASP A 12 -6.48 0.10 6.37
C ASP A 12 -7.20 0.01 5.02
N LYS A 13 -8.16 0.92 4.79
CA LYS A 13 -8.83 1.08 3.51
C LYS A 13 -8.13 2.16 2.68
N VAL A 14 -7.74 1.81 1.47
CA VAL A 14 -7.09 2.72 0.51
C VAL A 14 -7.93 2.86 -0.76
N LYS A 15 -7.98 4.07 -1.31
CA LYS A 15 -8.63 4.35 -2.59
C LYS A 15 -7.61 4.29 -3.71
N ILE A 16 -7.83 3.40 -4.68
CA ILE A 16 -6.98 3.23 -5.86
C ILE A 16 -7.88 3.07 -7.08
N LEU A 17 -7.70 3.92 -8.10
CA LEU A 17 -8.50 3.91 -9.33
C LEU A 17 -10.02 3.96 -9.05
N ASP A 18 -10.42 4.85 -8.16
CA ASP A 18 -11.81 5.01 -7.68
C ASP A 18 -12.44 3.79 -7.01
N LYS A 19 -11.66 2.74 -6.73
CA LYS A 19 -12.09 1.57 -5.97
C LYS A 19 -11.50 1.58 -4.56
N ILE A 20 -12.26 1.02 -3.62
CA ILE A 20 -11.84 0.83 -2.24
C ILE A 20 -11.18 -0.54 -2.13
N TRP A 21 -9.97 -0.53 -1.58
CA TRP A 21 -9.18 -1.72 -1.33
C TRP A 21 -8.82 -1.79 0.15
N ILE A 22 -8.77 -2.99 0.68
CA ILE A 22 -8.37 -3.29 2.05
C ILE A 22 -6.95 -3.85 2.00
N VAL A 23 -6.07 -3.36 2.87
CA VAL A 23 -4.70 -3.90 2.97
C VAL A 23 -4.72 -5.24 3.71
N ASP A 24 -4.36 -6.33 3.03
CA ASP A 24 -4.27 -7.68 3.61
C ASP A 24 -2.90 -7.94 4.25
N SER A 25 -1.83 -7.51 3.58
CA SER A 25 -0.45 -7.64 4.08
C SER A 25 0.45 -6.56 3.52
N ILE A 26 1.55 -6.32 4.24
CA ILE A 26 2.57 -5.32 3.92
C ILE A 26 3.93 -5.97 4.07
N GLU A 27 4.70 -5.97 3.00
CA GLU A 27 6.10 -6.38 2.98
C GLU A 27 6.99 -5.19 2.63
N LEU A 28 7.91 -4.87 3.52
CA LEU A 28 8.92 -3.84 3.30
C LEU A 28 10.17 -4.52 2.72
N SER A 29 10.61 -4.08 1.55
CA SER A 29 11.89 -4.56 1.00
C SER A 29 13.06 -3.90 1.73
N ASN A 30 14.12 -4.67 1.94
CA ASN A 30 15.40 -4.13 2.38
C ASN A 30 15.95 -3.13 1.35
N ILE A 31 16.66 -2.12 1.85
CA ILE A 31 17.24 -1.02 1.08
C ILE A 31 18.19 -1.62 0.03
N GLY A 32 17.89 -1.42 -1.26
CA GLY A 32 18.83 -1.74 -2.35
C GLY A 32 19.92 -0.67 -2.49
N LYS A 33 20.84 -0.86 -3.46
CA LYS A 33 21.98 0.06 -3.77
C LYS A 33 21.60 1.55 -3.95
N GLN A 34 20.33 1.88 -4.19
CA GLN A 34 19.84 3.24 -4.40
C GLN A 34 19.10 3.86 -3.18
N GLY A 35 19.12 3.24 -1.99
CA GLY A 35 18.63 3.89 -0.76
C GLY A 35 17.11 3.92 -0.57
N VAL A 36 16.31 3.63 -1.61
CA VAL A 36 14.84 3.73 -1.54
C VAL A 36 14.21 2.41 -1.10
N LYS A 37 13.52 2.43 0.05
CA LYS A 37 12.68 1.32 0.54
C LYS A 37 11.45 1.17 -0.35
N LYS A 38 11.09 -0.06 -0.71
CA LYS A 38 9.84 -0.36 -1.42
C LYS A 38 8.87 -1.04 -0.47
N CYS A 39 7.60 -0.67 -0.55
CA CYS A 39 6.49 -1.36 0.09
C CYS A 39 5.79 -2.19 -0.97
N ARG A 40 5.69 -3.50 -0.73
CA ARG A 40 4.74 -4.38 -1.39
C ARG A 40 3.51 -4.49 -0.50
N LEU A 41 2.35 -4.14 -1.04
CA LEU A 41 1.07 -4.22 -0.36
C LEU A 41 0.22 -5.25 -1.11
N GLU A 42 -0.29 -6.24 -0.41
CA GLU A 42 -1.34 -7.11 -0.96
C GLU A 42 -2.68 -6.50 -0.58
N LEU A 43 -3.50 -6.19 -1.59
CA LEU A 43 -4.78 -5.53 -1.42
C LEU A 43 -5.92 -6.49 -1.76
N SER A 44 -7.03 -6.42 -1.03
CA SER A 44 -8.26 -7.16 -1.30
C SER A 44 -9.44 -6.22 -1.46
N SER A 45 -10.37 -6.60 -2.33
CA SER A 45 -11.70 -5.98 -2.46
C SER A 45 -12.70 -7.05 -2.89
N GLU A 46 -13.99 -6.71 -2.95
CA GLU A 46 -15.01 -7.59 -3.55
C GLU A 46 -14.67 -7.98 -5.00
N THR A 47 -13.87 -7.17 -5.69
CA THR A 47 -13.47 -7.44 -7.08
C THR A 47 -12.27 -8.37 -7.23
N GLY A 48 -11.61 -8.74 -6.12
CA GLY A 48 -10.47 -9.65 -6.11
C GLY A 48 -9.28 -9.13 -5.31
N LYS A 49 -8.11 -9.74 -5.54
CA LYS A 49 -6.84 -9.37 -4.88
C LYS A 49 -5.89 -8.71 -5.86
N MET A 50 -5.14 -7.71 -5.41
CA MET A 50 -4.17 -6.97 -6.22
C MET A 50 -2.89 -6.69 -5.42
N PRO A 51 -1.72 -7.18 -5.88
CA PRO A 51 -0.44 -6.75 -5.35
C PRO A 51 -0.07 -5.37 -5.92
N ILE A 52 0.40 -4.46 -5.08
CA ILE A 52 0.98 -3.19 -5.52
C ILE A 52 2.35 -2.98 -4.88
N ILE A 53 3.33 -2.59 -5.70
CA ILE A 53 4.69 -2.27 -5.24
C ILE A 53 4.95 -0.80 -5.51
N ARG A 54 5.18 -0.03 -4.45
CA ARG A 54 5.47 1.40 -4.53
C ARG A 54 6.63 1.77 -3.59
N PRO A 55 7.32 2.89 -3.83
CA PRO A 55 8.23 3.48 -2.85
C PRO A 55 7.56 3.67 -1.49
N ALA A 56 8.32 3.56 -0.41
CA ALA A 56 7.82 3.70 0.97
C ALA A 56 7.16 5.05 1.25
N ASP A 57 7.63 6.10 0.58
CA ASP A 57 7.14 7.48 0.67
C ASP A 57 5.95 7.78 -0.26
N TYR A 58 5.53 6.81 -1.09
CA TYR A 58 4.42 7.01 -2.02
C TYR A 58 3.11 7.34 -1.26
N PRO A 59 2.41 8.42 -1.62
CA PRO A 59 1.19 8.83 -0.95
C PRO A 59 -0.01 7.99 -1.42
N PHE A 60 -0.70 7.34 -0.48
CA PHE A 60 -1.98 6.67 -0.67
C PHE A 60 -3.13 7.47 -0.08
N GLU A 61 -4.25 7.50 -0.79
CA GLU A 61 -5.50 8.02 -0.25
C GLU A 61 -6.14 6.98 0.67
N THR A 62 -6.17 7.26 1.96
CA THR A 62 -6.82 6.41 2.96
C THR A 62 -8.23 6.90 3.26
N ILE A 63 -9.14 5.95 3.37
CA ILE A 63 -10.51 6.15 3.82
C ILE A 63 -10.55 5.63 5.26
N ASN A 64 -11.01 6.47 6.21
CA ASN A 64 -11.22 6.06 7.60
C ASN A 64 -12.43 5.13 7.69
#